data_AF-A0A6G9YZP7-F1
#
_entry.id   AF-A0A6G9YZP7-F1
#
_cell.length_a   1.000
_cell.length_b   1.000
_cell.length_c   1.000
_cell.angle_alpha   90.00
_cell.angle_beta   90.00
_cell.angle_gamma   90.00
#
_symmetry.space_group_name_H-M   'P 1'
#
loop_
_entity.id
_entity.type
_entity.pdbx_description
1 polymer ?
#
loop_
_entity_poly.entity_id
_entity_poly.type
_entity_poly.pdbx_seq_one_letter_code
_entity_poly.pdbx_strand_id
1 'polypeptide(L)'
;MRIDSHPPPEPADRSDRPAEPDRPATENHQSRTDTERLLRIDGETAADQDISDAPDTDSARLVDVDPAPDRPTAPTPDTAATVERTESTDAAERRELVTDAVATHYGVDSDEGRAAIGKAYDTVREHLAPLIVHATASILEDCKQIAAERPDTRVVFLGRDAHTMALAARELDPEFFEEHCTEMTISRSLADAVVQDVEAHSDNTFDELETSFRTARDGVDPDAVPGARAQMTQYMEVRGVPVGTPGTPIVFVDTSFRGTVQELIQAAYPNTRCEGHYLIFGEAERDPHPHTKTGHLLHQSADGTVVSHDPAVPAELAPRLSDKDTVLAIEQTLRGPWSKAERFGAGAIPEQHLESPPLDQIAPPRVAPEYQGATVRLAVMDANQHAVADCARDYAGRAEAGQDISGELAAKTEAGLRQVRSWATRSSDTDTELAGLLDSFVRRSDKHIVARLHAALGDRGMSPTDTAHAWRQFDKLGSMDEKQAFANAYDHTTESTGDEHG
;
A
#
# COMPACT_ATOMS: atom_id res chain seq x y z
N MET A 1 0.49 -79.75 12.88
CA MET A 1 1.76 -80.16 12.24
C MET A 1 2.81 -79.15 12.69
N ARG A 2 3.53 -79.46 13.78
CA ARG A 2 5.00 -79.63 13.83
C ARG A 2 5.78 -78.40 13.32
N ILE A 3 6.32 -77.56 14.22
CA ILE A 3 7.69 -77.61 14.80
C ILE A 3 8.70 -77.17 13.71
N ASP A 4 9.48 -76.08 13.80
CA ASP A 4 10.64 -75.90 14.68
C ASP A 4 11.14 -74.45 14.75
N SER A 5 11.69 -74.11 15.91
CA SER A 5 12.49 -72.92 16.23
C SER A 5 13.97 -73.20 15.97
N HIS A 6 14.75 -72.19 15.54
CA HIS A 6 16.21 -72.17 15.75
C HIS A 6 16.75 -70.72 15.83
N PRO A 7 17.92 -70.51 16.46
CA PRO A 7 18.22 -69.42 17.40
C PRO A 7 19.10 -68.30 16.77
N PRO A 8 19.47 -67.24 17.52
CA PRO A 8 20.11 -66.05 16.95
C PRO A 8 21.64 -66.22 16.86
N PRO A 9 22.32 -65.38 16.06
CA PRO A 9 23.70 -65.02 16.32
C PRO A 9 23.84 -63.54 16.71
N GLU A 10 24.58 -63.35 17.79
CA GLU A 10 25.07 -62.09 18.37
C GLU A 10 26.37 -61.64 17.65
N PRO A 11 27.02 -60.53 18.07
CA PRO A 11 27.26 -59.34 17.25
C PRO A 11 28.65 -59.33 16.57
N ALA A 12 28.76 -58.58 15.47
CA ALA A 12 30.05 -58.22 14.88
C ALA A 12 30.18 -56.69 14.76
N ASP A 13 31.08 -56.21 15.60
CA ASP A 13 32.07 -55.17 15.36
C ASP A 13 31.70 -53.68 15.43
N ARG A 14 32.45 -53.03 16.32
CA ARG A 14 32.57 -51.60 16.53
C ARG A 14 33.86 -51.17 15.85
N SER A 15 33.80 -50.33 14.83
CA SER A 15 34.84 -49.32 14.60
C SER A 15 34.35 -48.21 13.66
N ASP A 16 34.82 -47.01 13.95
CA ASP A 16 34.93 -45.85 13.06
C ASP A 16 33.69 -44.97 12.82
N ARG A 17 33.36 -44.19 13.86
CA ARG A 17 32.79 -42.84 13.67
C ARG A 17 33.92 -41.80 13.80
N PRO A 18 34.18 -40.97 12.78
CA PRO A 18 35.02 -39.79 12.95
C PRO A 18 34.26 -38.70 13.73
N ALA A 19 35.01 -37.97 14.56
CA ALA A 19 34.55 -36.96 15.48
C ALA A 19 33.81 -35.79 14.81
N GLU A 20 32.69 -35.39 15.41
CA GLU A 20 32.05 -34.09 15.16
C GLU A 20 32.97 -32.96 15.67
N PRO A 21 33.18 -31.89 14.90
CA PRO A 21 33.78 -30.68 15.43
C PRO A 21 32.75 -29.84 16.18
N ASP A 22 33.15 -29.38 17.37
CA ASP A 22 32.44 -28.47 18.25
C ASP A 22 31.79 -27.30 17.48
N ARG A 23 30.45 -27.18 17.60
CA ARG A 23 29.73 -25.95 17.25
C ARG A 23 29.64 -25.05 18.49
N PRO A 24 30.03 -23.78 18.40
CA PRO A 24 29.85 -22.84 19.50
C PRO A 24 28.36 -22.51 19.65
N ALA A 25 27.88 -22.55 20.89
CA ALA A 25 26.57 -22.06 21.28
C ALA A 25 26.47 -20.56 20.95
N THR A 26 25.61 -20.21 19.99
CA THR A 26 25.21 -18.83 19.70
C THR A 26 23.72 -18.69 19.96
N GLU A 27 23.45 -18.07 21.10
CA GLU A 27 22.35 -17.17 21.45
C GLU A 27 21.08 -17.25 20.59
N ASN A 28 20.10 -18.00 21.12
CA ASN A 28 18.74 -18.10 20.60
C ASN A 28 17.84 -16.94 21.08
N HIS A 29 18.38 -15.70 21.12
CA HIS A 29 17.66 -14.52 21.66
C HIS A 29 17.16 -13.51 20.61
N GLN A 30 17.48 -13.67 19.32
CA GLN A 30 17.00 -12.77 18.26
C GLN A 30 15.63 -13.12 17.67
N SER A 31 15.21 -14.39 17.69
CA SER A 31 13.94 -14.81 17.07
C SER A 31 12.68 -14.33 17.81
N ARG A 32 12.79 -13.88 19.06
CA ARG A 32 11.63 -13.38 19.85
C ARG A 32 11.41 -11.87 19.70
N THR A 33 12.42 -11.11 19.32
CA THR A 33 12.32 -9.65 19.15
C THR A 33 11.69 -9.24 17.83
N ASP A 34 11.75 -10.09 16.80
CA ASP A 34 11.19 -9.76 15.47
C ASP A 34 9.66 -9.87 15.44
N THR A 35 9.08 -10.83 16.18
CA THR A 35 7.62 -10.97 16.33
C THR A 35 7.00 -9.80 17.12
N GLU A 36 7.66 -9.34 18.19
CA GLU A 36 7.20 -8.15 18.95
C GLU A 36 7.39 -6.83 18.17
N ARG A 37 8.35 -6.77 17.24
CA ARG A 37 8.58 -5.61 16.36
C ARG A 37 7.51 -5.50 15.27
N LEU A 38 6.98 -6.63 14.80
CA LEU A 38 5.89 -6.71 13.81
C LEU A 38 4.51 -6.37 14.41
N LEU A 39 4.21 -6.79 15.64
CA LEU A 39 2.99 -6.38 16.35
C LEU A 39 2.95 -4.86 16.63
N ARG A 40 4.12 -4.20 16.72
CA ARG A 40 4.21 -2.73 16.79
C ARG A 40 3.95 -2.04 15.45
N ILE A 41 4.28 -2.68 14.32
CA ILE A 41 3.91 -2.14 13.00
C ILE A 41 2.38 -2.06 12.91
N ASP A 42 1.67 -3.12 13.33
CA ASP A 42 0.20 -3.22 13.36
C ASP A 42 -0.46 -2.21 14.32
N GLY A 43 0.15 -1.95 15.49
CA GLY A 43 -0.31 -0.92 16.43
C GLY A 43 -0.09 0.52 15.95
N GLU A 44 0.97 0.78 15.19
CA GLU A 44 1.28 2.11 14.65
C GLU A 44 0.56 2.41 13.33
N THR A 45 0.22 1.42 12.49
CA THR A 45 -0.70 1.61 11.34
C THR A 45 -2.16 1.76 11.76
N ALA A 46 -2.53 1.34 12.98
CA ALA A 46 -3.80 1.69 13.62
C ALA A 46 -3.75 3.12 14.21
N ALA A 47 -2.66 3.49 14.90
CA ALA A 47 -2.43 4.86 15.38
C ALA A 47 -2.28 5.90 14.25
N ASP A 48 -1.99 5.46 13.02
CA ASP A 48 -2.00 6.27 11.80
C ASP A 48 -3.40 6.81 11.41
N GLN A 49 -4.46 6.36 12.07
CA GLN A 49 -5.83 6.86 11.87
C GLN A 49 -6.32 7.78 13.00
N ASP A 50 -5.60 7.85 14.12
CA ASP A 50 -6.08 8.45 15.38
C ASP A 50 -5.68 9.93 15.57
N ILE A 51 -5.15 10.59 14.54
CA ILE A 51 -4.73 12.01 14.60
C ILE A 51 -5.20 12.77 13.36
N SER A 52 -6.52 12.79 13.13
CA SER A 52 -7.16 13.78 12.23
C SER A 52 -7.78 14.97 12.98
N ASP A 53 -7.65 15.04 14.31
CA ASP A 53 -8.17 16.14 15.14
C ASP A 53 -7.24 17.37 15.19
N ALA A 54 -6.92 17.95 14.03
CA ALA A 54 -6.47 19.34 13.96
C ALA A 54 -7.62 20.20 13.39
N PRO A 55 -8.01 21.30 14.05
CA PRO A 55 -9.16 22.09 13.63
C PRO A 55 -8.88 22.77 12.28
N ASP A 56 -9.65 22.39 11.27
CA ASP A 56 -9.70 23.04 9.97
C ASP A 56 -10.16 24.49 10.11
N THR A 57 -9.24 25.44 10.00
CA THR A 57 -9.54 26.87 9.87
C THR A 57 -9.15 27.37 8.50
N ASP A 58 -9.90 27.02 7.44
CA ASP A 58 -10.18 27.95 6.33
C ASP A 58 -11.33 27.46 5.42
N SER A 59 -12.58 27.60 5.87
CA SER A 59 -13.75 27.46 4.99
C SER A 59 -13.99 28.76 4.22
N ALA A 60 -13.37 28.91 3.05
CA ALA A 60 -13.73 29.96 2.11
C ALA A 60 -15.05 29.62 1.39
N ARG A 61 -16.04 30.48 1.62
CA ARG A 61 -17.40 30.48 1.04
C ARG A 61 -17.43 30.26 -0.48
N LEU A 62 -18.18 29.25 -0.92
CA LEU A 62 -18.71 29.16 -2.28
C LEU A 62 -20.21 29.46 -2.30
N VAL A 63 -20.61 30.11 -3.40
CA VAL A 63 -21.83 30.87 -3.61
C VAL A 63 -23.01 29.95 -3.97
N ASP A 64 -24.17 30.20 -3.36
CA ASP A 64 -25.46 29.58 -3.67
C ASP A 64 -25.85 29.72 -5.15
N VAL A 65 -26.15 28.59 -5.80
CA VAL A 65 -26.90 28.55 -7.06
C VAL A 65 -28.05 27.55 -6.91
N ASP A 66 -29.27 28.07 -7.08
CA ASP A 66 -30.56 27.39 -6.96
C ASP A 66 -30.75 26.28 -8.02
N PRO A 67 -31.42 25.15 -7.72
CA PRO A 67 -31.54 24.02 -8.64
C PRO A 67 -32.83 24.07 -9.48
N ALA A 68 -32.74 23.64 -10.74
CA ALA A 68 -33.90 23.20 -11.50
C ALA A 68 -33.64 21.81 -12.10
N PRO A 69 -34.68 20.97 -12.26
CA PRO A 69 -34.53 19.53 -12.28
C PRO A 69 -34.47 19.01 -13.71
N ASP A 70 -33.48 18.18 -14.01
CA ASP A 70 -33.62 17.09 -14.98
C ASP A 70 -32.63 15.98 -14.60
N ARG A 71 -33.11 14.75 -14.57
CA ARG A 71 -32.35 13.54 -14.21
C ARG A 71 -31.05 13.44 -15.01
N PRO A 72 -29.89 13.35 -14.35
CA PRO A 72 -28.70 12.78 -14.94
C PRO A 72 -28.60 11.30 -14.54
N THR A 73 -28.26 10.46 -15.51
CA THR A 73 -27.52 9.21 -15.31
C THR A 73 -26.44 9.44 -14.25
N ALA A 74 -26.44 8.61 -13.19
CA ALA A 74 -25.49 8.75 -12.10
C ALA A 74 -24.06 8.70 -12.67
N PRO A 75 -23.24 9.74 -12.43
CA PRO A 75 -21.82 9.64 -12.75
C PRO A 75 -21.23 8.55 -11.87
N THR A 76 -20.61 7.54 -12.48
CA THR A 76 -19.69 6.67 -11.78
C THR A 76 -18.57 7.55 -11.24
N PRO A 77 -18.26 7.52 -9.94
CA PRO A 77 -16.99 8.00 -9.44
C PRO A 77 -16.00 6.92 -9.85
N ASP A 78 -15.53 7.02 -11.08
CA ASP A 78 -14.35 6.27 -11.47
C ASP A 78 -13.17 6.92 -10.76
N THR A 79 -12.55 6.16 -9.88
CA THR A 79 -11.18 6.38 -9.40
C THR A 79 -10.15 6.30 -10.52
N ALA A 80 -10.56 6.31 -11.79
CA ALA A 80 -9.67 6.38 -12.94
C ALA A 80 -8.74 7.57 -12.79
N ALA A 81 -7.51 7.43 -13.29
CA ALA A 81 -6.62 8.55 -13.55
C ALA A 81 -7.44 9.74 -14.06
N THR A 82 -7.27 10.90 -13.44
CA THR A 82 -8.20 12.02 -13.65
C THR A 82 -8.08 12.60 -15.06
N VAL A 83 -7.02 12.18 -15.77
CA VAL A 83 -6.76 12.44 -17.18
C VAL A 83 -7.01 11.19 -18.02
N GLU A 84 -7.74 11.35 -19.12
CA GLU A 84 -8.04 10.27 -20.05
C GLU A 84 -6.79 9.67 -20.71
N ARG A 85 -6.91 8.42 -21.15
CA ARG A 85 -5.87 7.67 -21.87
C ARG A 85 -5.48 8.37 -23.18
N THR A 86 -4.18 8.49 -23.42
CA THR A 86 -3.61 8.97 -24.68
C THR A 86 -3.55 7.85 -25.74
N GLU A 87 -3.93 8.14 -27.00
CA GLU A 87 -3.92 7.17 -28.12
C GLU A 87 -2.55 7.02 -28.82
N SER A 88 -1.54 7.85 -28.50
CA SER A 88 -0.25 7.82 -29.20
C SER A 88 0.52 6.51 -28.97
N THR A 89 1.07 5.96 -30.04
CA THR A 89 1.96 4.79 -29.99
C THR A 89 3.41 5.16 -29.66
N ASP A 90 3.81 6.43 -29.78
CA ASP A 90 5.16 6.89 -29.47
C ASP A 90 5.32 7.20 -27.97
N ALA A 91 6.34 6.63 -27.34
CA ALA A 91 6.52 6.74 -25.89
C ALA A 91 6.90 8.16 -25.44
N ALA A 92 7.67 8.90 -26.24
CA ALA A 92 8.07 10.27 -25.90
C ALA A 92 6.88 11.23 -26.05
N GLU A 93 6.12 11.09 -27.13
CA GLU A 93 4.89 11.86 -27.34
C GLU A 93 3.87 11.59 -26.23
N ARG A 94 3.66 10.33 -25.83
CA ARG A 94 2.77 10.00 -24.69
C ARG A 94 3.22 10.67 -23.40
N ARG A 95 4.52 10.61 -23.09
CA ARG A 95 5.09 11.22 -21.88
C ARG A 95 4.86 12.73 -21.86
N GLU A 96 5.01 13.43 -22.99
CA GLU A 96 4.70 14.85 -23.12
C GLU A 96 3.20 15.13 -22.93
N LEU A 97 2.33 14.39 -23.64
CA LEU A 97 0.88 14.55 -23.56
C LEU A 97 0.33 14.30 -22.15
N VAL A 98 0.81 13.26 -21.46
CA VAL A 98 0.44 12.97 -20.06
C VAL A 98 0.89 14.13 -19.15
N THR A 99 2.14 14.58 -19.28
CA THR A 99 2.66 15.65 -18.44
C THR A 99 1.85 16.93 -18.61
N ASP A 100 1.52 17.30 -19.85
CA ASP A 100 0.76 18.51 -20.13
C ASP A 100 -0.70 18.42 -19.69
N ALA A 101 -1.33 17.28 -19.89
CA ALA A 101 -2.71 17.05 -19.49
C ALA A 101 -2.86 17.05 -17.96
N VAL A 102 -1.96 16.36 -17.25
CA VAL A 102 -1.92 16.35 -15.77
C VAL A 102 -1.61 17.74 -15.22
N ALA A 103 -0.61 18.44 -15.77
CA ALA A 103 -0.30 19.81 -15.36
C ALA A 103 -1.51 20.74 -15.54
N THR A 104 -2.22 20.61 -16.66
CA THR A 104 -3.44 21.39 -16.92
C THR A 104 -4.56 21.04 -15.94
N HIS A 105 -4.76 19.76 -15.65
CA HIS A 105 -5.81 19.29 -14.74
C HIS A 105 -5.67 19.87 -13.33
N TYR A 106 -4.45 19.89 -12.78
CA TYR A 106 -4.18 20.40 -11.43
C TYR A 106 -3.79 21.89 -11.38
N GLY A 107 -3.86 22.61 -12.51
CA GLY A 107 -3.55 24.05 -12.57
C GLY A 107 -2.06 24.37 -12.32
N VAL A 108 -1.15 23.54 -12.84
CA VAL A 108 0.30 23.76 -12.80
C VAL A 108 0.74 24.53 -14.05
N ASP A 109 0.89 25.86 -13.89
CA ASP A 109 1.19 26.77 -14.99
C ASP A 109 2.69 27.04 -15.19
N SER A 110 3.51 26.82 -14.18
CA SER A 110 4.97 27.08 -14.25
C SER A 110 5.71 26.00 -15.04
N ASP A 111 6.70 26.42 -15.84
CA ASP A 111 7.61 25.51 -16.55
C ASP A 111 8.38 24.60 -15.57
N GLU A 112 8.78 25.12 -14.40
CA GLU A 112 9.45 24.33 -13.36
C GLU A 112 8.54 23.21 -12.81
N GLY A 113 7.26 23.51 -12.57
CA GLY A 113 6.28 22.52 -12.13
C GLY A 113 6.02 21.44 -13.19
N ARG A 114 5.89 21.81 -14.47
CA ARG A 114 5.76 20.84 -15.58
C ARG A 114 7.00 19.95 -15.70
N ALA A 115 8.19 20.55 -15.58
CA ALA A 115 9.44 19.80 -15.57
C ALA A 115 9.51 18.81 -14.39
N ALA A 116 9.03 19.21 -13.20
CA ALA A 116 8.98 18.35 -12.01
C ALA A 116 8.04 17.15 -12.20
N ILE A 117 6.85 17.37 -12.80
CA ILE A 117 5.90 16.30 -13.13
C ILE A 117 6.53 15.30 -14.10
N GLY A 118 7.09 15.79 -15.21
CA GLY A 118 7.72 14.92 -16.21
C GLY A 118 8.92 14.15 -15.66
N LYS A 119 9.72 14.80 -14.80
CA LYS A 119 10.84 14.17 -14.09
C LYS A 119 10.36 13.02 -13.21
N ALA A 120 9.33 13.24 -12.39
CA ALA A 120 8.76 12.19 -11.55
C ALA A 120 8.18 11.02 -12.36
N TYR A 121 7.47 11.32 -13.46
CA TYR A 121 6.98 10.32 -14.41
C TYR A 121 8.13 9.43 -14.93
N ASP A 122 9.23 10.04 -15.40
CA ASP A 122 10.37 9.31 -15.95
C ASP A 122 11.05 8.44 -14.86
N THR A 123 11.23 9.00 -13.66
CA THR A 123 11.79 8.27 -12.50
C THR A 123 10.95 7.06 -12.11
N VAL A 124 9.62 7.21 -12.04
CA VAL A 124 8.72 6.09 -11.73
C VAL A 124 8.71 5.06 -12.85
N ARG A 125 8.64 5.49 -14.11
CA ARG A 125 8.67 4.61 -15.28
C ARG A 125 9.91 3.71 -15.29
N GLU A 126 11.06 4.26 -14.91
CA GLU A 126 12.33 3.51 -14.90
C GLU A 126 12.44 2.56 -13.71
N HIS A 127 12.09 3.01 -12.49
CA HIS A 127 12.46 2.27 -11.26
C HIS A 127 11.32 1.50 -10.59
N LEU A 128 10.08 1.99 -10.65
CA LEU A 128 8.96 1.42 -9.90
C LEU A 128 7.89 0.78 -10.79
N ALA A 129 7.66 1.33 -11.99
CA ALA A 129 6.68 0.78 -12.90
C ALA A 129 6.95 -0.68 -13.31
N PRO A 130 8.20 -1.12 -13.63
CA PRO A 130 8.46 -2.50 -13.99
C PRO A 130 8.06 -3.50 -12.88
N LEU A 131 8.28 -3.13 -11.62
CA LEU A 131 7.87 -3.92 -10.45
C LEU A 131 6.36 -4.18 -10.43
N ILE A 132 5.57 -3.11 -10.60
CA ILE A 132 4.10 -3.20 -10.60
C ILE A 132 3.59 -3.97 -11.81
N VAL A 133 4.14 -3.71 -13.00
CA VAL A 133 3.76 -4.40 -14.23
C VAL A 133 4.04 -5.90 -14.13
N HIS A 134 5.22 -6.27 -13.62
CA HIS A 134 5.61 -7.67 -13.41
C HIS A 134 4.68 -8.40 -12.45
N ALA A 135 4.44 -7.83 -11.27
CA ALA A 135 3.56 -8.44 -10.29
C ALA A 135 2.11 -8.51 -10.77
N THR A 136 1.62 -7.46 -11.44
CA THR A 136 0.27 -7.43 -12.02
C THR A 136 0.09 -8.50 -13.08
N ALA A 137 1.08 -8.69 -13.96
CA ALA A 137 1.05 -9.77 -14.95
C ALA A 137 0.94 -11.16 -14.27
N SER A 138 1.71 -11.41 -13.22
CA SER A 138 1.61 -12.65 -12.45
C SER A 138 0.24 -12.83 -11.78
N ILE A 139 -0.33 -11.77 -11.20
CA ILE A 139 -1.66 -11.79 -10.60
C ILE A 139 -2.73 -12.09 -11.63
N LEU A 140 -2.63 -11.49 -12.82
CA LEU A 140 -3.58 -11.73 -13.91
C LEU A 140 -3.53 -13.18 -14.40
N GLU A 141 -2.36 -13.80 -14.48
CA GLU A 141 -2.27 -15.23 -14.84
C GLU A 141 -3.01 -16.13 -13.83
N ASP A 142 -2.85 -15.88 -12.54
CA ASP A 142 -3.57 -16.64 -11.51
C ASP A 142 -5.09 -16.35 -11.56
N CYS A 143 -5.47 -15.09 -11.73
CA CYS A 143 -6.88 -14.70 -11.89
C CYS A 143 -7.53 -15.37 -13.11
N LYS A 144 -6.80 -15.48 -14.23
CA LYS A 144 -7.26 -16.17 -15.44
C LYS A 144 -7.45 -17.67 -15.20
N GLN A 145 -6.56 -18.30 -14.46
CA GLN A 145 -6.73 -19.71 -14.07
C GLN A 145 -7.99 -19.89 -13.20
N ILE A 146 -8.20 -19.00 -12.23
CA ILE A 146 -9.39 -19.00 -11.39
C ILE A 146 -10.66 -18.80 -12.22
N ALA A 147 -10.67 -17.82 -13.14
CA ALA A 147 -11.81 -17.55 -14.02
C ALA A 147 -12.08 -18.71 -15.00
N ALA A 148 -11.05 -19.40 -15.49
CA ALA A 148 -11.20 -20.57 -16.35
C ALA A 148 -11.90 -21.74 -15.61
N GLU A 149 -11.63 -21.90 -14.32
CA GLU A 149 -12.32 -22.88 -13.46
C GLU A 149 -13.71 -22.41 -13.02
N ARG A 150 -13.87 -21.09 -12.85
CA ARG A 150 -15.05 -20.43 -12.29
C ARG A 150 -15.41 -19.20 -13.14
N PRO A 151 -16.14 -19.36 -14.26
CA PRO A 151 -16.39 -18.27 -15.22
C PRO A 151 -17.09 -17.03 -14.65
N ASP A 152 -17.87 -17.20 -13.57
CA ASP A 152 -18.53 -16.07 -12.91
C ASP A 152 -17.62 -15.29 -11.94
N THR A 153 -16.30 -15.55 -11.95
CA THR A 153 -15.34 -14.85 -11.09
C THR A 153 -15.31 -13.36 -11.39
N ARG A 154 -15.34 -12.54 -10.34
CA ARG A 154 -15.06 -11.10 -10.40
C ARG A 154 -13.74 -10.79 -9.71
N VAL A 155 -12.85 -10.10 -10.42
CA VAL A 155 -11.60 -9.59 -9.87
C VAL A 155 -11.79 -8.13 -9.49
N VAL A 156 -11.49 -7.80 -8.24
CA VAL A 156 -11.71 -6.48 -7.66
C VAL A 156 -10.37 -5.88 -7.24
N PHE A 157 -9.94 -4.83 -7.94
CA PHE A 157 -8.79 -4.03 -7.52
C PHE A 157 -9.23 -3.05 -6.44
N LEU A 158 -8.62 -3.15 -5.26
CA LEU A 158 -9.03 -2.45 -4.05
C LEU A 158 -8.45 -1.03 -3.94
N GLY A 159 -9.32 -0.06 -4.23
CA GLY A 159 -9.18 1.32 -3.85
C GLY A 159 -7.95 2.02 -4.40
N ARG A 160 -7.48 3.00 -3.63
CA ARG A 160 -6.39 3.90 -4.02
C ARG A 160 -5.06 3.18 -4.22
N ASP A 161 -4.78 2.20 -3.38
CA ASP A 161 -3.45 1.60 -3.31
C ASP A 161 -3.27 0.54 -4.43
N ALA A 162 -4.35 -0.14 -4.84
CA ALA A 162 -4.35 -1.05 -5.99
C ALA A 162 -4.64 -0.37 -7.35
N HIS A 163 -4.91 0.94 -7.37
CA HIS A 163 -5.31 1.66 -8.59
C HIS A 163 -4.27 1.52 -9.73
N THR A 164 -2.99 1.68 -9.40
CA THR A 164 -1.89 1.47 -10.39
C THR A 164 -1.90 0.08 -11.00
N MET A 165 -2.21 -0.95 -10.22
CA MET A 165 -2.29 -2.33 -10.70
C MET A 165 -3.51 -2.52 -11.61
N ALA A 166 -4.64 -1.87 -11.31
CA ALA A 166 -5.80 -1.90 -12.20
C ALA A 166 -5.49 -1.25 -13.55
N LEU A 167 -4.81 -0.09 -13.55
CA LEU A 167 -4.36 0.55 -14.78
C LEU A 167 -3.37 -0.31 -15.56
N ALA A 168 -2.41 -0.95 -14.89
CA ALA A 168 -1.51 -1.89 -15.54
C ALA A 168 -2.28 -3.08 -16.12
N ALA A 169 -3.25 -3.63 -15.40
CA ALA A 169 -4.04 -4.77 -15.83
C ALA A 169 -4.87 -4.47 -17.09
N ARG A 170 -5.48 -3.28 -17.17
CA ARG A 170 -6.21 -2.81 -18.38
C ARG A 170 -5.32 -2.76 -19.62
N GLU A 171 -4.04 -2.44 -19.45
CA GLU A 171 -3.12 -2.35 -20.58
C GLU A 171 -2.46 -3.69 -20.91
N LEU A 172 -2.27 -4.57 -19.93
CA LEU A 172 -1.69 -5.91 -20.12
C LEU A 172 -2.68 -6.90 -20.75
N ASP A 173 -3.95 -6.86 -20.35
CA ASP A 173 -4.98 -7.79 -20.82
C ASP A 173 -6.35 -7.10 -20.84
N PRO A 174 -6.61 -6.23 -21.83
CA PRO A 174 -7.82 -5.40 -21.88
C PRO A 174 -9.10 -6.24 -21.95
N GLU A 175 -9.09 -7.35 -22.70
CA GLU A 175 -10.25 -8.23 -22.85
C GLU A 175 -10.60 -8.89 -21.50
N PHE A 176 -9.62 -9.47 -20.79
CA PHE A 176 -9.86 -10.04 -19.48
C PHE A 176 -10.29 -8.98 -18.46
N PHE A 177 -9.70 -7.77 -18.52
CA PHE A 177 -10.09 -6.70 -17.62
C PHE A 177 -11.55 -6.29 -17.81
N GLU A 178 -11.98 -6.06 -19.06
CA GLU A 178 -13.37 -5.70 -19.37
C GLU A 178 -14.35 -6.80 -18.96
N GLU A 179 -13.98 -8.07 -19.16
CA GLU A 179 -14.84 -9.20 -18.86
C GLU A 179 -14.94 -9.51 -17.36
N HIS A 180 -13.82 -9.52 -16.62
CA HIS A 180 -13.77 -10.05 -15.25
C HIS A 180 -13.39 -9.03 -14.17
N CYS A 181 -12.71 -7.94 -14.53
CA CYS A 181 -12.13 -7.03 -13.56
C CYS A 181 -13.02 -5.82 -13.28
N THR A 182 -12.84 -5.21 -12.12
CA THR A 182 -13.42 -3.91 -11.76
C THR A 182 -12.57 -3.25 -10.69
N GLU A 183 -12.67 -1.92 -10.61
CA GLU A 183 -12.05 -1.13 -9.55
C GLU A 183 -13.10 -0.73 -8.53
N MET A 184 -12.78 -0.87 -7.24
CA MET A 184 -13.70 -0.53 -6.17
C MET A 184 -13.00 0.17 -5.01
N THR A 185 -13.57 1.29 -4.56
CA THR A 185 -13.12 1.98 -3.36
C THR A 185 -13.72 1.32 -2.12
N ILE A 186 -13.01 0.34 -1.57
CA ILE A 186 -13.36 -0.31 -0.30
C ILE A 186 -12.18 -0.17 0.66
N SER A 187 -12.27 0.76 1.59
CA SER A 187 -11.26 0.91 2.64
C SER A 187 -11.51 -0.06 3.79
N ARG A 188 -10.51 -0.22 4.66
CA ARG A 188 -10.66 -0.92 5.94
C ARG A 188 -11.78 -0.32 6.80
N SER A 189 -11.89 1.01 6.85
CA SER A 189 -12.94 1.70 7.63
C SER A 189 -14.34 1.41 7.08
N LEU A 190 -14.53 1.42 5.76
CA LEU A 190 -15.81 1.06 5.15
C LEU A 190 -16.17 -0.41 5.39
N ALA A 191 -15.21 -1.32 5.23
CA ALA A 191 -15.43 -2.73 5.45
C ALA A 191 -15.73 -3.03 6.93
N ASP A 192 -15.08 -2.35 7.87
CA ASP A 192 -15.36 -2.50 9.31
C ASP A 192 -16.72 -1.90 9.69
N ALA A 193 -17.09 -0.73 9.14
CA ALA A 193 -18.44 -0.17 9.31
C ALA A 193 -19.54 -1.15 8.88
N VAL A 194 -19.33 -1.88 7.78
CA VAL A 194 -20.24 -2.96 7.32
C VAL A 194 -20.32 -4.10 8.34
N VAL A 195 -19.19 -4.53 8.92
CA VAL A 195 -19.17 -5.56 9.97
C VAL A 195 -19.91 -5.08 11.22
N GLN A 196 -19.67 -3.84 11.65
CA GLN A 196 -20.37 -3.24 12.79
C GLN A 196 -21.88 -3.15 12.56
N ASP A 197 -22.32 -2.82 11.34
CA ASP A 197 -23.73 -2.80 10.96
C ASP A 197 -24.36 -4.21 11.04
N VAL A 198 -23.61 -5.25 10.65
CA VAL A 198 -24.04 -6.66 10.80
C VAL A 198 -24.17 -7.05 12.27
N GLU A 199 -23.18 -6.74 13.11
CA GLU A 199 -23.20 -7.01 14.55
C GLU A 199 -24.36 -6.30 15.24
N ALA A 200 -24.69 -5.08 14.82
CA ALA A 200 -25.80 -4.31 15.38
C ALA A 200 -27.20 -4.88 15.02
N HIS A 201 -27.32 -5.62 13.92
CA HIS A 201 -28.60 -6.08 13.37
C HIS A 201 -28.75 -7.61 13.31
N SER A 202 -27.80 -8.35 13.88
CA SER A 202 -27.83 -9.82 13.95
C SER A 202 -27.27 -10.32 15.29
N ASP A 203 -27.49 -11.60 15.59
CA ASP A 203 -26.89 -12.26 16.77
C ASP A 203 -25.43 -12.71 16.51
N ASN A 204 -24.83 -12.32 15.38
CA ASN A 204 -23.47 -12.71 15.01
C ASN A 204 -22.44 -11.75 15.66
N THR A 205 -21.35 -12.33 16.14
CA THR A 205 -20.12 -11.62 16.52
C THR A 205 -18.96 -12.19 15.73
N PHE A 206 -17.91 -11.39 15.53
CA PHE A 206 -16.73 -11.78 14.73
C PHE A 206 -15.45 -11.69 15.56
N ASP A 207 -15.46 -12.34 16.73
CA ASP A 207 -14.37 -12.31 17.72
C ASP A 207 -13.03 -12.78 17.13
N GLU A 208 -13.07 -13.69 16.15
CA GLU A 208 -11.91 -14.19 15.43
C GLU A 208 -11.17 -13.11 14.62
N LEU A 209 -11.85 -12.02 14.24
CA LEU A 209 -11.26 -10.93 13.45
C LEU A 209 -10.57 -9.87 14.32
N GLU A 210 -10.92 -9.78 15.61
CA GLU A 210 -10.57 -8.67 16.51
C GLU A 210 -9.06 -8.43 16.61
N THR A 211 -8.26 -9.49 16.65
CA THR A 211 -6.81 -9.36 16.91
C THR A 211 -6.00 -8.98 15.66
N SER A 212 -6.48 -9.32 14.46
CA SER A 212 -5.64 -9.26 13.25
C SER A 212 -6.23 -8.43 12.11
N PHE A 213 -7.54 -8.20 12.10
CA PHE A 213 -8.21 -7.55 10.96
C PHE A 213 -9.01 -6.31 11.38
N ARG A 214 -9.51 -6.22 12.61
CA ARG A 214 -10.33 -5.09 13.08
C ARG A 214 -9.55 -3.90 13.64
N THR A 215 -8.40 -3.59 13.03
CA THR A 215 -7.54 -2.48 13.45
C THR A 215 -8.17 -1.09 13.26
N ALA A 216 -9.16 -0.95 12.39
CA ALA A 216 -9.85 0.31 12.10
C ALA A 216 -11.11 0.52 12.93
N ARG A 217 -11.57 -0.47 13.69
CA ARG A 217 -12.89 -0.49 14.36
C ARG A 217 -13.17 0.77 15.16
N ASP A 218 -12.23 1.15 16.02
CA ASP A 218 -12.38 2.27 16.96
C ASP A 218 -12.33 3.65 16.27
N GLY A 219 -11.78 3.71 15.04
CA GLY A 219 -11.71 4.91 14.22
C GLY A 219 -12.84 5.05 13.20
N VAL A 220 -13.80 4.13 13.17
CA VAL A 220 -14.99 4.25 12.30
C VAL A 220 -15.93 5.31 12.88
N ASP A 221 -16.31 6.29 12.06
CA ASP A 221 -17.37 7.26 12.41
C ASP A 221 -18.67 6.50 12.75
N PRO A 222 -19.20 6.62 13.98
CA PRO A 222 -20.43 5.95 14.38
C PRO A 222 -21.62 6.28 13.48
N ASP A 223 -21.67 7.47 12.88
CA ASP A 223 -22.75 7.87 11.96
C ASP A 223 -22.66 7.17 10.60
N ALA A 224 -21.49 6.59 10.26
CA ALA A 224 -21.28 5.83 9.03
C ALA A 224 -21.67 4.35 9.16
N VAL A 225 -21.97 3.85 10.37
CA VAL A 225 -22.29 2.44 10.60
C VAL A 225 -23.71 2.07 10.17
N PRO A 226 -24.79 2.77 10.60
CA PRO A 226 -26.15 2.31 10.33
C PRO A 226 -26.47 2.21 8.82
N GLY A 227 -26.76 1.01 8.34
CA GLY A 227 -27.08 0.75 6.93
C GLY A 227 -25.87 0.59 6.01
N ALA A 228 -24.64 0.61 6.55
CA ALA A 228 -23.41 0.45 5.80
C ALA A 228 -23.40 -0.82 4.95
N ARG A 229 -23.96 -1.94 5.45
CA ARG A 229 -24.04 -3.19 4.67
C ARG A 229 -24.92 -3.03 3.44
N ALA A 230 -26.08 -2.39 3.57
CA ALA A 230 -26.99 -2.18 2.45
C ALA A 230 -26.34 -1.28 1.38
N GLN A 231 -25.63 -0.24 1.81
CA GLN A 231 -24.86 0.64 0.92
C GLN A 231 -23.73 -0.11 0.23
N MET A 232 -22.93 -0.90 0.96
CA MET A 232 -21.87 -1.74 0.38
C MET A 232 -22.44 -2.75 -0.63
N THR A 233 -23.55 -3.40 -0.31
CA THR A 233 -24.24 -4.32 -1.23
C THR A 233 -24.63 -3.60 -2.51
N GLN A 234 -25.29 -2.44 -2.40
CA GLN A 234 -25.67 -1.62 -3.55
C GLN A 234 -24.45 -1.21 -4.38
N TYR A 235 -23.37 -0.78 -3.74
CA TYR A 235 -22.13 -0.37 -4.41
C TYR A 235 -21.50 -1.53 -5.19
N MET A 236 -21.39 -2.71 -4.57
CA MET A 236 -20.86 -3.91 -5.20
C MET A 236 -21.71 -4.37 -6.38
N GLU A 237 -23.04 -4.41 -6.23
CA GLU A 237 -23.97 -4.78 -7.29
C GLU A 237 -23.92 -3.83 -8.49
N VAL A 238 -23.88 -2.51 -8.25
CA VAL A 238 -23.76 -1.50 -9.32
C VAL A 238 -22.44 -1.64 -10.08
N ARG A 239 -21.38 -2.11 -9.42
CA ARG A 239 -20.07 -2.38 -10.04
C ARG A 239 -19.96 -3.79 -10.63
N GLY A 240 -21.06 -4.55 -10.70
CA GLY A 240 -21.10 -5.88 -11.29
C GLY A 240 -20.46 -6.98 -10.43
N VAL A 241 -20.36 -6.75 -9.12
CA VAL A 241 -19.79 -7.69 -8.15
C VAL A 241 -20.90 -8.27 -7.29
N PRO A 242 -21.38 -9.50 -7.55
CA PRO A 242 -22.46 -10.08 -6.79
C PRO A 242 -21.95 -10.53 -5.41
N VAL A 243 -22.50 -9.94 -4.35
CA VAL A 243 -22.27 -10.41 -2.98
C VAL A 243 -23.50 -11.11 -2.41
N GLY A 244 -23.30 -12.02 -1.46
CA GLY A 244 -24.38 -12.78 -0.82
C GLY A 244 -25.01 -13.89 -1.67
N THR A 245 -24.63 -14.01 -2.95
CA THR A 245 -25.02 -15.13 -3.82
C THR A 245 -24.12 -16.34 -3.54
N PRO A 246 -24.67 -17.52 -3.21
CA PRO A 246 -23.88 -18.70 -2.87
C PRO A 246 -22.88 -19.09 -3.95
N GLY A 247 -21.60 -19.15 -3.58
CA GLY A 247 -20.52 -19.63 -4.43
C GLY A 247 -19.99 -18.63 -5.44
N THR A 248 -20.45 -17.37 -5.44
CA THR A 248 -19.85 -16.32 -6.26
C THR A 248 -18.38 -16.11 -5.86
N PRO A 249 -17.42 -16.33 -6.77
CA PRO A 249 -16.00 -16.13 -6.50
C PRO A 249 -15.65 -14.66 -6.69
N ILE A 250 -15.13 -14.04 -5.63
CA ILE A 250 -14.54 -12.70 -5.68
C ILE A 250 -13.05 -12.85 -5.39
N VAL A 251 -12.23 -12.30 -6.28
CA VAL A 251 -10.78 -12.20 -6.08
C VAL A 251 -10.45 -10.75 -5.80
N PHE A 252 -9.91 -10.45 -4.62
CA PHE A 252 -9.42 -9.12 -4.28
C PHE A 252 -7.96 -8.97 -4.67
N VAL A 253 -7.62 -7.85 -5.29
CA VAL A 253 -6.24 -7.46 -5.64
C VAL A 253 -5.86 -6.20 -4.89
N ASP A 254 -4.75 -6.24 -4.16
CA ASP A 254 -4.25 -5.12 -3.35
C ASP A 254 -2.72 -5.11 -3.27
N THR A 255 -2.12 -3.98 -2.94
CA THR A 255 -0.68 -3.89 -2.64
C THR A 255 -0.36 -4.29 -1.20
N SER A 256 -1.37 -4.23 -0.32
CA SER A 256 -1.19 -4.17 1.13
C SER A 256 -1.08 -5.51 1.86
N PHE A 257 -0.75 -5.40 3.15
CA PHE A 257 -0.45 -6.47 4.09
C PHE A 257 -1.74 -7.03 4.75
N ARG A 258 -1.75 -8.32 5.11
CA ARG A 258 -2.80 -9.09 5.82
C ARG A 258 -4.08 -9.47 5.07
N GLY A 259 -4.55 -8.69 4.10
CA GLY A 259 -5.84 -8.97 3.44
C GLY A 259 -7.06 -8.66 4.29
N THR A 260 -7.00 -7.56 5.06
CA THR A 260 -8.06 -7.15 5.99
C THR A 260 -9.41 -6.95 5.31
N VAL A 261 -9.46 -6.24 4.17
CA VAL A 261 -10.72 -5.97 3.47
C VAL A 261 -11.39 -7.28 3.03
N GLN A 262 -10.61 -8.22 2.51
CA GLN A 262 -11.13 -9.55 2.14
C GLN A 262 -11.84 -10.22 3.31
N GLU A 263 -11.20 -10.27 4.48
CA GLU A 263 -11.76 -10.96 5.66
C GLU A 263 -13.02 -10.29 6.20
N LEU A 264 -13.04 -8.95 6.25
CA LEU A 264 -14.21 -8.19 6.69
C LEU A 264 -15.39 -8.37 5.72
N ILE A 265 -15.14 -8.40 4.41
CA ILE A 265 -16.18 -8.68 3.41
C ILE A 265 -16.65 -10.14 3.49
N GLN A 266 -15.73 -11.10 3.64
CA GLN A 266 -16.07 -12.52 3.80
C GLN A 266 -16.96 -12.77 5.03
N ALA A 267 -16.72 -12.06 6.12
CA ALA A 267 -17.52 -12.09 7.34
C ALA A 267 -18.93 -11.50 7.14
N ALA A 268 -19.03 -10.34 6.46
CA ALA A 268 -20.30 -9.68 6.19
C ALA A 268 -21.18 -10.42 5.15
N TYR A 269 -20.55 -11.21 4.27
CA TYR A 269 -21.19 -11.97 3.20
C TYR A 269 -20.74 -13.44 3.20
N PRO A 270 -21.18 -14.26 4.18
CA PRO A 270 -20.67 -15.63 4.37
C PRO A 270 -20.98 -16.61 3.24
N ASN A 271 -21.88 -16.26 2.31
CA ASN A 271 -22.20 -17.08 1.14
C ASN A 271 -21.30 -16.78 -0.07
N THR A 272 -20.54 -15.69 -0.02
CA THR A 272 -19.56 -15.31 -1.04
C THR A 272 -18.24 -16.02 -0.73
N ARG A 273 -17.48 -16.40 -1.76
CA ARG A 273 -16.13 -16.96 -1.61
C ARG A 273 -15.11 -15.91 -2.01
N CYS A 274 -14.38 -15.39 -1.03
CA CYS A 274 -13.34 -14.41 -1.26
C CYS A 274 -11.95 -15.07 -1.29
N GLU A 275 -11.15 -14.71 -2.29
CA GLU A 275 -9.71 -15.01 -2.39
C GLU A 275 -8.94 -13.69 -2.56
N GLY A 276 -7.66 -13.68 -2.24
CA GLY A 276 -6.86 -12.45 -2.27
C GLY A 276 -5.49 -12.63 -2.92
N HIS A 277 -5.15 -11.71 -3.79
CA HIS A 277 -3.86 -11.64 -4.46
C HIS A 277 -3.20 -10.30 -4.14
N TYR A 278 -2.08 -10.37 -3.43
CA TYR A 278 -1.41 -9.21 -2.88
C TYR A 278 -0.02 -9.05 -3.48
N LEU A 279 0.41 -7.81 -3.66
CA LEU A 279 1.80 -7.54 -4.02
C LEU A 279 2.76 -8.09 -2.94
N ILE A 280 2.48 -7.73 -1.68
CA ILE A 280 3.25 -8.12 -0.48
C ILE A 280 2.27 -8.64 0.57
N PHE A 281 2.38 -9.91 0.93
CA PHE A 281 1.46 -10.57 1.88
C PHE A 281 2.19 -11.09 3.12
N GLY A 282 1.53 -10.97 4.26
CA GLY A 282 1.93 -11.61 5.52
C GLY A 282 0.73 -12.24 6.21
N GLU A 283 0.75 -13.55 6.38
CA GLU A 283 -0.31 -14.31 7.05
C GLU A 283 -0.47 -13.89 8.51
N ALA A 284 -1.71 -13.69 8.93
CA ALA A 284 -2.04 -13.54 10.34
C ALA A 284 -2.04 -14.90 11.04
N GLU A 285 -1.52 -14.97 12.27
CA GLU A 285 -1.47 -16.21 13.06
C GLU A 285 -2.85 -16.85 13.27
N ARG A 286 -3.89 -16.01 13.31
CA ARG A 286 -5.29 -16.42 13.52
C ARG A 286 -6.18 -16.03 12.35
N ASP A 287 -5.69 -16.17 11.13
CA ASP A 287 -6.51 -16.03 9.94
C ASP A 287 -7.64 -17.09 9.95
N PRO A 288 -8.93 -16.70 9.93
CA PRO A 288 -10.04 -17.66 9.89
C PRO A 288 -10.13 -18.41 8.55
N HIS A 289 -9.52 -17.87 7.50
CA HIS A 289 -9.49 -18.44 6.16
C HIS A 289 -8.04 -18.58 5.65
N PRO A 290 -7.20 -19.43 6.29
CA PRO A 290 -5.82 -19.61 5.88
C PRO A 290 -5.75 -20.15 4.44
N HIS A 291 -4.66 -19.82 3.72
CA HIS A 291 -4.41 -20.25 2.34
C HIS A 291 -5.38 -19.71 1.27
N THR A 292 -6.26 -18.77 1.61
CA THR A 292 -7.09 -18.04 0.63
C THR A 292 -6.39 -16.83 0.02
N LYS A 293 -5.14 -16.58 0.42
CA LYS A 293 -4.38 -15.38 0.09
C LYS A 293 -3.02 -15.75 -0.47
N THR A 294 -2.60 -15.03 -1.51
CA THR A 294 -1.32 -15.22 -2.19
C THR A 294 -0.57 -13.91 -2.25
N GLY A 295 0.70 -13.91 -1.85
CA GLY A 295 1.63 -12.81 -2.06
C GLY A 295 2.52 -13.08 -3.28
N HIS A 296 2.60 -12.14 -4.22
CA HIS A 296 3.29 -12.36 -5.50
C HIS A 296 4.76 -11.98 -5.47
N LEU A 297 5.14 -10.84 -4.88
CA LEU A 297 6.55 -10.52 -4.65
C LEU A 297 7.05 -11.06 -3.32
N LEU A 298 6.16 -11.11 -2.33
CA LEU A 298 6.46 -11.59 -1.00
C LEU A 298 5.26 -12.32 -0.42
N HIS A 299 5.47 -13.55 0.02
CA HIS A 299 4.54 -14.28 0.87
C HIS A 299 5.26 -14.61 2.19
N GLN A 300 4.85 -13.99 3.28
CA GLN A 300 5.33 -14.31 4.62
C GLN A 300 4.28 -15.15 5.36
N SER A 301 4.63 -16.39 5.68
CA SER A 301 3.77 -17.29 6.45
C SER A 301 3.67 -16.85 7.92
N ALA A 302 2.65 -17.35 8.63
CA ALA A 302 2.36 -16.95 10.01
C ALA A 302 3.50 -17.27 11.00
N ASP A 303 4.34 -18.27 10.69
CA ASP A 303 5.53 -18.64 11.48
C ASP A 303 6.75 -17.75 11.21
N GLY A 304 6.60 -16.74 10.33
CA GLY A 304 7.66 -15.83 9.93
C GLY A 304 8.50 -16.33 8.75
N THR A 305 8.17 -17.49 8.17
CA THR A 305 8.84 -17.98 6.96
C THR A 305 8.53 -17.06 5.79
N VAL A 306 9.58 -16.52 5.17
CA VAL A 306 9.46 -15.67 3.99
C VAL A 306 9.71 -16.51 2.74
N VAL A 307 8.73 -16.52 1.84
CA VAL A 307 8.82 -17.15 0.52
C VAL A 307 8.55 -16.09 -0.53
N SER A 308 9.45 -15.95 -1.50
CA SER A 308 9.08 -15.38 -2.79
C SER A 308 8.81 -16.53 -3.75
N HIS A 309 7.64 -16.53 -4.38
CA HIS A 309 7.33 -17.44 -5.48
C HIS A 309 7.83 -16.90 -6.83
N ASP A 310 8.30 -15.66 -6.84
CA ASP A 310 8.78 -14.96 -8.02
C ASP A 310 10.32 -15.08 -8.16
N PRO A 311 10.81 -15.71 -9.24
CA PRO A 311 12.25 -15.82 -9.49
C PRO A 311 12.94 -14.48 -9.72
N ALA A 312 12.19 -13.41 -10.05
CA ALA A 312 12.72 -12.05 -10.20
C ALA A 312 13.02 -11.38 -8.85
N VAL A 313 12.61 -11.97 -7.73
CA VAL A 313 12.92 -11.48 -6.38
C VAL A 313 14.08 -12.30 -5.81
N PRO A 314 15.29 -11.72 -5.72
CA PRO A 314 16.43 -12.40 -5.12
C PRO A 314 16.16 -12.79 -3.67
N ALA A 315 16.65 -13.97 -3.28
CA ALA A 315 16.44 -14.51 -1.93
C ALA A 315 16.96 -13.58 -0.82
N GLU A 316 18.00 -12.78 -1.10
CA GLU A 316 18.54 -11.78 -0.16
C GLU A 316 17.66 -10.52 -0.02
N LEU A 317 16.77 -10.25 -0.99
CA LEU A 317 15.85 -9.11 -0.95
C LEU A 317 14.51 -9.47 -0.32
N ALA A 318 14.01 -10.70 -0.52
CA ALA A 318 12.69 -11.11 -0.06
C ALA A 318 12.42 -10.77 1.43
N PRO A 319 13.30 -11.11 2.41
CA PRO A 319 13.04 -10.78 3.81
C PRO A 319 12.98 -9.28 4.14
N ARG A 320 13.40 -8.41 3.21
CA ARG A 320 13.40 -6.94 3.36
C ARG A 320 12.22 -6.26 2.69
N LEU A 321 11.43 -7.01 1.91
CA LEU A 321 10.22 -6.47 1.29
C LEU A 321 9.11 -6.21 2.30
N SER A 322 9.15 -6.88 3.47
CA SER A 322 8.24 -6.60 4.59
C SER A 322 8.70 -5.46 5.50
N ASP A 323 9.87 -4.84 5.24
CA ASP A 323 10.29 -3.65 5.98
C ASP A 323 9.32 -2.49 5.69
N LYS A 324 8.81 -1.83 6.76
CA LYS A 324 7.78 -0.78 6.65
C LYS A 324 8.13 0.32 5.64
N ASP A 325 9.36 0.84 5.67
CA ASP A 325 9.79 1.88 4.72
C ASP A 325 9.80 1.38 3.26
N THR A 326 10.10 0.10 3.01
CA THR A 326 10.05 -0.51 1.67
C THR A 326 8.63 -0.56 1.13
N VAL A 327 7.68 -1.03 1.96
CA VAL A 327 6.25 -1.07 1.61
C VAL A 327 5.73 0.33 1.34
N LEU A 328 6.02 1.28 2.24
CA LEU A 328 5.58 2.67 2.10
C LEU A 328 6.18 3.37 0.88
N ALA A 329 7.40 3.01 0.45
CA ALA A 329 7.99 3.56 -0.76
C ALA A 329 7.17 3.23 -2.02
N ILE A 330 6.63 2.01 -2.08
CA ILE A 330 5.76 1.56 -3.16
C ILE A 330 4.38 2.21 -2.99
N GLU A 331 3.72 1.99 -1.85
CA GLU A 331 2.33 2.44 -1.62
C GLU A 331 2.19 3.97 -1.69
N GLN A 332 3.07 4.75 -1.06
CA GLN A 332 2.88 6.22 -0.99
C GLN A 332 3.30 6.96 -2.25
N THR A 333 4.19 6.38 -3.06
CA THR A 333 4.62 6.97 -4.34
C THR A 333 3.66 6.62 -5.47
N LEU A 334 3.03 5.45 -5.37
CA LEU A 334 2.15 4.89 -6.40
C LEU A 334 0.67 4.90 -5.99
N ARG A 335 0.31 5.51 -4.86
CA ARG A 335 -1.10 5.84 -4.58
C ARG A 335 -1.54 7.02 -5.43
N GLY A 336 -2.75 6.94 -5.97
CA GLY A 336 -3.40 8.06 -6.66
C GLY A 336 -3.70 9.25 -5.74
N PRO A 337 -4.12 10.40 -6.30
CA PRO A 337 -4.30 11.67 -5.58
C PRO A 337 -5.57 11.73 -4.71
N TRP A 338 -6.42 10.71 -4.77
CA TRP A 338 -7.66 10.65 -4.01
C TRP A 338 -7.41 10.12 -2.58
N SER A 339 -8.24 10.54 -1.63
CA SER A 339 -8.22 10.05 -0.27
C SER A 339 -8.71 8.60 -0.19
N LYS A 340 -8.46 7.93 0.94
CA LYS A 340 -9.28 6.77 1.31
C LYS A 340 -10.74 7.23 1.52
N ALA A 341 -11.70 6.35 1.26
CA ALA A 341 -13.09 6.60 1.64
C ALA A 341 -13.35 6.09 3.05
N GLU A 342 -14.04 6.87 3.87
CA GLU A 342 -14.35 6.51 5.26
C GLU A 342 -15.84 6.28 5.48
N ARG A 343 -16.68 6.77 4.56
CA ARG A 343 -18.14 6.61 4.58
C ARG A 343 -18.72 6.57 3.17
N PHE A 344 -19.98 6.17 3.08
CA PHE A 344 -20.77 6.24 1.86
C PHE A 344 -21.56 7.55 1.81
N GLY A 345 -21.52 8.22 0.67
CA GLY A 345 -22.31 9.39 0.35
C GLY A 345 -23.61 9.04 -0.38
N ALA A 346 -24.12 10.03 -1.13
CA ALA A 346 -25.36 9.88 -1.89
C ALA A 346 -25.27 8.72 -2.89
N GLY A 347 -26.30 7.86 -2.90
CA GLY A 347 -26.38 6.73 -3.84
C GLY A 347 -25.46 5.55 -3.51
N ALA A 348 -24.98 5.44 -2.26
CA ALA A 348 -24.03 4.41 -1.82
C ALA A 348 -22.67 4.48 -2.53
N ILE A 349 -22.27 5.70 -2.90
CA ILE A 349 -20.96 5.99 -3.48
C ILE A 349 -19.98 6.27 -2.34
N PRO A 350 -18.81 5.59 -2.27
CA PRO A 350 -17.75 5.96 -1.33
C PRO A 350 -17.32 7.42 -1.51
N GLU A 351 -17.28 8.21 -0.43
CA GLU A 351 -16.83 9.61 -0.49
C GLU A 351 -15.31 9.70 -0.48
N GLN A 352 -14.74 10.39 -1.47
CA GLN A 352 -13.31 10.67 -1.57
C GLN A 352 -13.08 12.14 -1.91
N HIS A 353 -11.94 12.68 -1.51
CA HIS A 353 -11.48 14.03 -1.85
C HIS A 353 -10.01 14.00 -2.25
N LEU A 354 -9.50 15.07 -2.87
CA LEU A 354 -8.07 15.15 -3.21
C LEU A 354 -7.23 15.24 -1.92
N GLU A 355 -6.20 14.40 -1.80
CA GLU A 355 -5.30 14.31 -0.65
C GLU A 355 -3.85 14.41 -1.14
N SER A 356 -3.21 15.57 -0.89
CA SER A 356 -1.76 15.70 -1.10
C SER A 356 -1.01 15.04 0.08
N PRO A 357 0.15 14.39 -0.13
CA PRO A 357 0.90 13.79 0.96
C PRO A 357 1.39 14.88 1.92
N PRO A 358 1.21 14.68 3.23
CA PRO A 358 1.37 15.74 4.21
C PRO A 358 2.86 16.08 4.42
N LEU A 359 3.20 17.36 4.34
CA LEU A 359 4.59 17.85 4.44
C LEU A 359 5.08 17.94 5.89
N ASP A 360 4.18 18.10 6.85
CA ASP A 360 4.49 18.14 8.29
C ASP A 360 4.92 16.77 8.85
N GLN A 361 4.79 15.70 8.04
CA GLN A 361 5.23 14.35 8.36
C GLN A 361 6.51 13.93 7.64
N ILE A 362 7.13 14.86 6.89
CA ILE A 362 8.39 14.67 6.18
C ILE A 362 9.37 15.74 6.64
N ALA A 363 10.60 15.34 6.99
CA ALA A 363 11.59 16.32 7.44
C ALA A 363 11.86 17.36 6.33
N PRO A 364 11.67 18.67 6.56
CA PRO A 364 11.76 19.68 5.51
C PRO A 364 13.05 19.68 4.68
N PRO A 365 14.25 19.39 5.23
CA PRO A 365 15.47 19.30 4.43
C PRO A 365 15.49 18.17 3.38
N ARG A 366 14.56 17.21 3.48
CA ARG A 366 14.43 16.06 2.57
C ARG A 366 13.54 16.36 1.37
N VAL A 367 12.64 17.33 1.50
CA VAL A 367 11.69 17.68 0.43
C VAL A 367 12.42 18.47 -0.64
N ALA A 368 12.47 17.93 -1.86
CA ALA A 368 13.07 18.62 -2.99
C ALA A 368 12.28 19.91 -3.29
N PRO A 369 12.96 21.04 -3.60
CA PRO A 369 12.29 22.33 -3.80
C PRO A 369 11.14 22.29 -4.81
N GLU A 370 11.29 21.52 -5.88
CA GLU A 370 10.28 21.37 -6.92
C GLU A 370 8.98 20.69 -6.46
N TYR A 371 9.00 19.96 -5.34
CA TYR A 371 7.86 19.21 -4.82
C TYR A 371 7.20 19.82 -3.58
N GLN A 372 7.50 21.08 -3.27
CA GLN A 372 6.92 21.78 -2.11
C GLN A 372 5.46 22.23 -2.34
N GLY A 373 5.07 22.49 -3.60
CA GLY A 373 3.73 22.97 -3.93
C GLY A 373 2.68 21.87 -3.95
N ALA A 374 1.54 22.06 -3.27
CA ALA A 374 0.48 21.06 -3.17
C ALA A 374 -0.09 20.63 -4.54
N THR A 375 -0.29 21.57 -5.48
CA THR A 375 -0.79 21.25 -6.82
C THR A 375 0.20 20.41 -7.63
N VAL A 376 1.50 20.70 -7.53
CA VAL A 376 2.56 19.88 -8.16
C VAL A 376 2.60 18.49 -7.54
N ARG A 377 2.40 18.36 -6.23
CA ARG A 377 2.37 17.04 -5.55
C ARG A 377 1.20 16.18 -6.03
N LEU A 378 -0.01 16.75 -6.10
CA LEU A 378 -1.18 16.05 -6.65
C LEU A 378 -0.94 15.63 -8.11
N ALA A 379 -0.39 16.53 -8.92
CA ALA A 379 -0.03 16.26 -10.30
C ALA A 379 1.01 15.13 -10.44
N VAL A 380 2.06 15.12 -9.62
CA VAL A 380 3.06 14.05 -9.61
C VAL A 380 2.43 12.70 -9.24
N MET A 381 1.54 12.66 -8.25
CA MET A 381 0.86 11.41 -7.87
C MET A 381 0.05 10.81 -9.03
N ASP A 382 -0.66 11.66 -9.79
CA ASP A 382 -1.43 11.23 -10.97
C ASP A 382 -0.51 10.82 -12.14
N ALA A 383 0.54 11.60 -12.42
CA ALA A 383 1.52 11.27 -13.46
C ALA A 383 2.23 9.92 -13.19
N ASN A 384 2.50 9.60 -11.93
CA ASN A 384 3.06 8.30 -11.55
C ASN A 384 2.13 7.13 -11.91
N GLN A 385 0.80 7.32 -11.85
CA GLN A 385 -0.16 6.30 -12.29
C GLN A 385 -0.02 6.03 -13.80
N HIS A 386 0.07 7.11 -14.58
CA HIS A 386 0.25 7.03 -16.03
C HIS A 386 1.60 6.42 -16.42
N ALA A 387 2.66 6.68 -15.66
CA ALA A 387 3.97 6.06 -15.88
C ALA A 387 3.89 4.52 -15.80
N VAL A 388 3.11 3.99 -14.86
CA VAL A 388 2.84 2.55 -14.74
C VAL A 388 2.00 2.03 -15.91
N ALA A 389 0.91 2.71 -16.25
CA ALA A 389 0.03 2.32 -17.35
C ALA A 389 0.77 2.30 -18.71
N ASP A 390 1.53 3.35 -19.00
CA ASP A 390 2.31 3.43 -20.24
C ASP A 390 3.47 2.43 -20.26
N CYS A 391 4.00 2.02 -19.11
CA CYS A 391 4.96 0.92 -19.01
C CYS A 391 4.28 -0.41 -19.37
N ALA A 392 3.13 -0.69 -18.75
CA ALA A 392 2.32 -1.87 -19.04
C ALA A 392 1.97 -1.99 -20.53
N ARG A 393 1.54 -0.88 -21.15
CA ARG A 393 1.21 -0.81 -22.59
C ARG A 393 2.41 -1.15 -23.48
N ASP A 394 3.60 -0.64 -23.15
CA ASP A 394 4.81 -0.95 -23.92
C ASP A 394 5.18 -2.43 -23.82
N TYR A 395 5.05 -3.03 -22.63
CA TYR A 395 5.28 -4.47 -22.46
C TYR A 395 4.22 -5.29 -23.21
N ALA A 396 2.93 -4.94 -23.10
CA ALA A 396 1.86 -5.61 -23.82
C ALA A 396 2.06 -5.58 -25.34
N GLY A 397 2.30 -4.40 -25.93
CA GLY A 397 2.52 -4.27 -27.37
C GLY A 397 3.77 -5.02 -27.87
N ARG A 398 4.81 -5.13 -27.05
CA ARG A 398 6.00 -5.95 -27.37
C ARG A 398 5.71 -7.45 -27.27
N ALA A 399 4.92 -7.89 -26.29
CA ALA A 399 4.48 -9.28 -26.15
C ALA A 399 3.63 -9.69 -27.37
N GLU A 400 2.67 -8.87 -27.78
CA GLU A 400 1.83 -9.08 -28.97
C GLU A 400 2.66 -9.18 -30.25
N ALA A 401 3.75 -8.40 -30.35
CA ALA A 401 4.71 -8.48 -31.44
C ALA A 401 5.62 -9.73 -31.39
N GLY A 402 5.41 -10.63 -30.41
CA GLY A 402 6.15 -11.88 -30.26
C GLY A 402 7.54 -11.73 -29.64
N GLN A 403 7.82 -10.61 -28.96
CA GLN A 403 9.08 -10.43 -28.24
C GLN A 403 9.04 -11.13 -26.89
N ASP A 404 10.10 -11.88 -26.54
CA ASP A 404 10.27 -12.39 -25.18
C ASP A 404 10.79 -11.28 -24.27
N ILE A 405 9.88 -10.68 -23.52
CA ILE A 405 10.14 -9.56 -22.60
C ILE A 405 10.30 -10.01 -21.15
N SER A 406 10.08 -11.29 -20.85
CA SER A 406 10.00 -11.82 -19.48
C SER A 406 11.31 -11.62 -18.71
N GLY A 407 12.45 -11.96 -19.32
CA GLY A 407 13.76 -11.80 -18.72
C GLY A 407 14.17 -10.33 -18.51
N GLU A 408 13.77 -9.43 -19.42
CA GLU A 408 14.02 -8.00 -19.27
C GLU A 408 13.20 -7.41 -18.13
N LEU A 409 11.90 -7.72 -18.08
CA LEU A 409 11.00 -7.25 -17.03
C LEU A 409 11.46 -7.74 -15.65
N ALA A 410 11.82 -9.03 -15.54
CA ALA A 410 12.38 -9.59 -14.31
C ALA A 410 13.67 -8.87 -13.86
N ALA A 411 14.60 -8.59 -14.78
CA ALA A 411 15.83 -7.86 -14.45
C ALA A 411 15.55 -6.42 -13.99
N LYS A 412 14.57 -5.73 -14.58
CA LYS A 412 14.16 -4.39 -14.15
C LYS A 412 13.45 -4.41 -12.80
N THR A 413 12.60 -5.40 -12.55
CA THR A 413 11.97 -5.66 -11.25
C THR A 413 13.02 -5.83 -10.16
N GLU A 414 14.02 -6.69 -10.40
CA GLU A 414 15.14 -6.90 -9.49
C GLU A 414 15.92 -5.61 -9.21
N ALA A 415 16.21 -4.82 -10.25
CA ALA A 415 16.90 -3.55 -10.13
C ALA A 415 16.09 -2.52 -9.31
N GLY A 416 14.79 -2.40 -9.56
CA GLY A 416 13.87 -1.54 -8.81
C GLY A 416 13.81 -1.91 -7.34
N LEU A 417 13.69 -3.20 -7.01
CA LEU A 417 13.71 -3.68 -5.62
C LEU A 417 15.01 -3.34 -4.90
N ARG A 418 16.16 -3.44 -5.57
CA ARG A 418 17.44 -2.99 -4.99
C ARG A 418 17.46 -1.50 -4.72
N GLN A 419 16.92 -0.69 -5.62
CA GLN A 419 16.84 0.76 -5.46
C GLN A 419 15.95 1.15 -4.27
N VAL A 420 14.77 0.55 -4.15
CA VAL A 420 13.88 0.77 -2.98
C VAL A 420 14.57 0.36 -1.67
N ARG A 421 15.26 -0.79 -1.65
CA ARG A 421 16.02 -1.23 -0.48
C ARG A 421 17.14 -0.26 -0.12
N SER A 422 17.91 0.19 -1.10
CA SER A 422 18.97 1.18 -0.90
C SER A 422 18.40 2.46 -0.28
N TRP A 423 17.24 2.91 -0.76
CA TRP A 423 16.57 4.09 -0.21
C TRP A 423 16.10 3.87 1.23
N ALA A 424 15.43 2.73 1.49
CA ALA A 424 14.92 2.39 2.82
C ALA A 424 16.06 2.31 3.85
N THR A 425 17.20 1.75 3.45
CA THR A 425 18.41 1.63 4.31
C THR A 425 19.29 2.88 4.33
N ARG A 426 18.88 3.98 3.69
CA ARG A 426 19.64 5.25 3.60
C ARG A 426 21.03 5.07 2.95
N SER A 427 21.16 4.11 2.04
CA SER A 427 22.38 3.91 1.26
C SER A 427 22.53 4.99 0.19
N SER A 428 23.77 5.40 -0.07
CA SER A 428 24.15 6.28 -1.19
C SER A 428 24.04 5.59 -2.56
N ASP A 429 23.77 4.28 -2.60
CA ASP A 429 23.63 3.52 -3.84
C ASP A 429 22.26 3.72 -4.52
N THR A 430 21.36 4.47 -3.88
CA THR A 430 20.08 4.86 -4.47
C THR A 430 20.31 5.89 -5.57
N ASP A 431 19.63 5.73 -6.70
CA ASP A 431 19.57 6.75 -7.73
C ASP A 431 19.12 8.10 -7.13
N THR A 432 19.77 9.18 -7.56
CA THR A 432 19.58 10.50 -6.92
C THR A 432 18.18 11.05 -7.19
N GLU A 433 17.61 10.80 -8.37
CA GLU A 433 16.28 11.28 -8.72
C GLU A 433 15.20 10.45 -8.04
N LEU A 434 15.39 9.13 -7.98
CA LEU A 434 14.52 8.29 -7.18
C LEU A 434 14.57 8.67 -5.69
N ALA A 435 15.76 8.88 -5.13
CA ALA A 435 15.91 9.28 -3.74
C ALA A 435 15.20 10.61 -3.46
N GLY A 436 15.37 11.61 -4.34
CA GLY A 436 14.70 12.91 -4.22
C GLY A 436 13.18 12.81 -4.30
N LEU A 437 12.65 11.95 -5.17
CA LEU A 437 11.22 11.68 -5.26
C LEU A 437 10.70 10.99 -3.99
N LEU A 438 11.31 9.86 -3.60
CA LEU A 438 10.87 9.09 -2.43
C LEU A 438 10.99 9.90 -1.13
N ASP A 439 12.09 10.64 -0.92
CA ASP A 439 12.28 11.50 0.26
C ASP A 439 11.25 12.66 0.30
N SER A 440 10.64 13.04 -0.82
CA SER A 440 9.63 14.12 -0.89
C SER A 440 8.19 13.64 -0.74
N PHE A 441 7.90 12.36 -1.02
CA PHE A 441 6.53 11.82 -1.04
C PHE A 441 6.28 10.75 0.03
N VAL A 442 7.32 10.06 0.48
CA VAL A 442 7.20 8.92 1.40
C VAL A 442 7.50 9.35 2.82
N ARG A 443 6.49 9.17 3.67
CA ARG A 443 6.60 9.32 5.13
C ARG A 443 7.23 8.06 5.69
N ARG A 444 8.50 8.16 6.08
CA ARG A 444 9.25 7.06 6.70
C ARG A 444 8.69 6.69 8.08
N SER A 445 9.21 5.61 8.65
CA SER A 445 8.83 5.09 9.96
C SER A 445 8.96 6.10 11.13
N ASP A 446 9.72 7.19 10.97
CA ASP A 446 9.88 8.26 11.95
C ASP A 446 8.86 9.41 11.83
N LYS A 447 7.87 9.32 10.94
CA LYS A 447 6.90 10.39 10.64
C LYS A 447 6.19 11.00 11.87
N HIS A 448 5.85 10.22 12.89
CA HIS A 448 5.18 10.75 14.09
C HIS A 448 6.13 11.61 14.94
N ILE A 449 7.42 11.27 14.94
CA ILE A 449 8.46 12.08 15.58
C ILE A 449 8.65 13.38 14.80
N VAL A 450 8.64 13.29 13.46
CA VAL A 450 8.71 14.46 12.57
C VAL A 450 7.53 15.40 12.79
N ALA A 451 6.30 14.88 12.80
CA ALA A 451 5.08 15.66 13.07
C ALA A 451 5.13 16.37 14.42
N ARG A 452 5.53 15.66 15.48
CA ARG A 452 5.67 16.25 16.82
C ARG A 452 6.74 17.34 16.85
N LEU A 453 7.88 17.12 16.20
CA LEU A 453 8.92 18.15 16.09
C LEU A 453 8.44 19.37 15.28
N HIS A 454 7.66 19.16 14.22
CA HIS A 454 7.02 20.24 13.47
C HIS A 454 6.15 21.12 14.38
N ALA A 455 5.24 20.50 15.14
CA ALA A 455 4.39 21.20 16.09
C ALA A 455 5.22 21.96 17.14
N ALA A 456 6.19 21.29 17.77
CA ALA A 456 7.02 21.88 18.81
C ALA A 456 7.86 23.08 18.33
N LEU A 457 8.39 23.03 17.11
CA LEU A 457 9.14 24.15 16.52
C LEU A 457 8.21 25.33 16.14
N GLY A 458 7.00 25.02 15.65
CA GLY A 458 5.98 26.00 15.31
C GLY A 458 5.47 26.77 16.54
N ASP A 459 5.09 26.05 17.60
CA ASP A 459 4.55 26.63 18.84
C ASP A 459 5.54 27.56 19.55
N ARG A 460 6.84 27.32 19.38
CA ARG A 460 7.91 28.14 19.96
C ARG A 460 8.15 29.45 19.22
N GLY A 461 7.57 29.65 18.03
CA GLY A 461 7.83 30.82 17.21
C GLY A 461 9.32 31.02 16.90
N MET A 462 10.06 29.93 16.71
CA MET A 462 11.50 29.98 16.46
C MET A 462 11.82 30.74 15.17
N SER A 463 13.01 31.35 15.10
CA SER A 463 13.45 32.00 13.87
C SER A 463 13.58 30.96 12.73
N PRO A 464 13.40 31.36 11.46
CA PRO A 464 13.61 30.43 10.33
C PRO A 464 15.01 29.80 10.31
N THR A 465 16.03 30.54 10.77
CA THR A 465 17.41 30.05 10.84
C THR A 465 17.57 28.97 11.90
N ASP A 466 16.99 29.15 13.09
CA ASP A 466 17.07 28.18 14.17
C ASP A 466 16.25 26.93 13.85
N THR A 467 15.08 27.11 13.23
CA THR A 467 14.24 26.01 12.72
C THR A 467 15.00 25.17 11.70
N ALA A 468 15.64 25.81 10.71
CA ALA A 468 16.46 25.12 9.72
C ALA A 468 17.68 24.42 10.36
N HIS A 469 18.26 25.01 11.41
CA HIS A 469 19.34 24.38 12.16
C HIS A 469 18.87 23.12 12.91
N ALA A 470 17.74 23.18 13.62
CA ALA A 470 17.17 22.06 14.34
C ALA A 470 16.89 20.87 13.39
N TRP A 471 16.28 21.15 12.23
CA TRP A 471 16.01 20.11 11.23
C TRP A 471 17.29 19.46 10.67
N ARG A 472 18.34 20.24 10.40
CA ARG A 472 19.64 19.68 9.98
C ARG A 472 20.31 18.83 11.05
N GLN A 473 20.05 19.11 12.33
CA GLN A 473 20.55 18.26 13.42
C GLN A 473 19.73 16.97 13.51
N PHE A 474 18.40 17.07 13.46
CA PHE A 474 17.49 15.92 13.47
C PHE A 474 17.81 14.93 12.35
N ASP A 475 18.05 15.44 11.13
CA ASP A 475 18.30 14.59 9.95
C ASP A 475 19.60 13.77 10.03
N LYS A 476 20.57 14.22 10.83
CA LYS A 476 21.84 13.51 11.07
C LYS A 476 21.72 12.38 12.09
N LEU A 477 20.60 12.28 12.81
CA LEU A 477 20.39 11.25 13.81
C LEU A 477 20.13 9.90 13.14
N GLY A 478 20.84 8.87 13.58
CA GLY A 478 20.84 7.56 12.93
C GLY A 478 19.74 6.64 13.43
N SER A 479 19.35 6.75 14.71
CA SER A 479 18.39 5.86 15.36
C SER A 479 17.05 6.54 15.70
N MET A 480 16.01 5.72 15.87
CA MET A 480 14.70 6.17 16.35
C MET A 480 14.77 6.75 17.76
N ASP A 481 15.54 6.14 18.65
CA ASP A 481 15.67 6.60 20.04
C ASP A 481 16.34 7.97 20.13
N GLU A 482 17.40 8.20 19.33
CA GLU A 482 18.05 9.52 19.26
C GLU A 482 17.09 10.59 18.73
N LYS A 483 16.31 10.29 17.68
CA LYS A 483 15.31 11.20 17.12
C LYS A 483 14.21 11.52 18.11
N GLN A 484 13.71 10.51 18.81
CA GLN A 484 12.68 10.65 19.84
C GLN A 484 13.21 11.53 20.98
N ALA A 485 14.42 11.27 21.48
CA ALA A 485 15.05 12.08 22.52
C ALA A 485 15.28 13.52 22.08
N PHE A 486 15.69 13.74 20.82
CA PHE A 486 15.86 15.07 20.26
C PHE A 486 14.53 15.83 20.20
N ALA A 487 13.46 15.23 19.67
CA ALA A 487 12.14 15.84 19.62
C ALA A 487 11.61 16.17 21.03
N ASN A 488 11.76 15.26 22.00
CA ASN A 488 11.35 15.49 23.40
C ASN A 488 12.04 16.70 24.03
N ALA A 489 13.30 17.02 23.65
CA ALA A 489 13.99 18.20 24.16
C ALA A 489 13.29 19.51 23.75
N TYR A 490 12.57 19.51 22.63
CA TYR A 490 11.72 20.61 22.16
C TYR A 490 10.28 20.53 22.70
N ASP A 491 9.87 19.44 23.34
CA ASP A 491 8.59 19.37 24.05
C ASP A 491 8.72 19.88 25.49
N HIS A 492 9.82 19.55 26.19
CA HIS A 492 9.97 19.77 27.64
C HIS A 492 10.53 21.14 28.07
N THR A 493 11.04 21.97 27.15
CA THR A 493 11.65 23.25 27.55
C THR A 493 10.67 24.39 27.88
N THR A 494 9.36 24.13 27.91
CA THR A 494 8.31 25.08 28.34
C THR A 494 8.05 25.10 29.85
N GLU A 495 8.53 24.14 30.65
CA GLU A 495 8.25 24.09 32.10
C GLU A 495 9.32 24.72 33.02
N SER A 496 10.46 25.19 32.50
CA SER A 496 11.61 25.58 33.36
C SER A 496 11.98 27.08 33.36
N THR A 497 11.01 28.00 33.27
CA THR A 497 11.29 29.45 33.48
C THR A 497 10.39 30.15 34.49
N GLY A 498 9.67 29.42 35.34
CA GLY A 498 8.94 29.98 36.47
C GLY A 498 9.46 29.44 37.80
N ASP A 499 10.52 30.06 38.34
CA ASP A 499 10.84 30.21 39.77
C ASP A 499 12.35 30.15 40.04
N GLU A 500 13.06 31.27 39.81
CA GLU A 500 14.23 31.63 40.63
C GLU A 500 14.32 33.16 40.78
N HIS A 501 13.36 33.73 41.52
CA HIS A 501 13.57 34.95 42.30
C HIS A 501 13.10 34.71 43.73
N GLY A 502 14.03 34.24 44.56
CA GLY A 502 13.95 34.20 46.02
C GLY A 502 15.20 34.84 46.61
#